data_AF-A0A645I0J1-F1
#
_entry.id   AF-A0A645I0J1-F1
#
_cell.length_a   1.000
_cell.length_b   1.000
_cell.length_c   1.000
_cell.angle_alpha   90.00
_cell.angle_beta   90.00
_cell.angle_gamma   90.00
#
_symmetry.space_group_name_H-M   'P 1'
#
loop_
_entity.id
_entity.type
_entity.pdbx_description
1 polymer ?
#
loop_
_entity_poly.entity_id
_entity_poly.type
_entity_poly.pdbx_seq_one_letter_code
_entity_poly.pdbx_strand_id
1 'polypeptide(L)' 'MGLVMDLCDHICAISFGKKLAYGTPQEIQNNPIVQEAYLGTADAHELKEAIVGEVE' A
#
# COMPACT_ATOMS: atom_id res chain seq x y z
N MET A 1 -10.37 -2.51 5.01
CA MET A 1 -9.37 -3.60 4.94
C MET A 1 -9.26 -3.97 3.46
N GLY A 2 -8.05 -3.94 2.90
CA GLY A 2 -7.85 -3.94 1.44
C GLY A 2 -8.13 -5.31 0.84
N LEU A 3 -9.05 -5.40 -0.12
CA LEU A 3 -9.53 -6.65 -0.74
C LEU A 3 -8.42 -7.65 -1.07
N VAL A 4 -7.30 -7.18 -1.62
CA VAL A 4 -6.16 -8.03 -2.00
C VAL A 4 -5.47 -8.64 -0.77
N MET A 5 -5.36 -7.89 0.33
CA MET A 5 -4.71 -8.33 1.55
C MET A 5 -5.54 -9.39 2.29
N ASP A 6 -6.87 -9.33 2.15
CA ASP A 6 -7.78 -10.24 2.84
C ASP A 6 -8.06 -11.54 2.06
N LEU A 7 -7.87 -11.52 0.73
CA LEU A 7 -8.23 -12.64 -0.14
C LEU A 7 -7.05 -13.55 -0.49
N CYS A 8 -5.83 -13.02 -0.51
CA CYS A 8 -4.67 -13.74 -1.01
C CYS A 8 -3.83 -14.36 0.12
N ASP A 9 -3.44 -15.62 -0.02
CA ASP A 9 -2.47 -16.24 0.88
C ASP A 9 -1.06 -15.66 0.69
N HIS A 10 -0.71 -15.33 -0.56
CA HIS A 10 0.59 -14.78 -0.96
C HIS A 10 0.40 -13.75 -2.08
N ILE A 11 1.28 -12.75 -2.10
CA ILE A 11 1.24 -11.62 -3.04
C ILE A 11 2.62 -11.45 -3.67
N CYS A 12 2.66 -11.17 -4.98
CA CYS A 12 3.85 -10.78 -5.72
C CYS A 12 3.73 -9.31 -6.15
N ALA A 13 4.57 -8.43 -5.60
CA ALA A 13 4.63 -7.03 -5.99
C ALA A 13 5.63 -6.84 -7.14
N ILE A 14 5.22 -6.18 -8.23
CA ILE A 14 6.02 -5.97 -9.44
C ILE A 14 5.90 -4.52 -9.90
N SER A 15 7.01 -3.78 -9.98
CA SER A 15 7.06 -2.42 -10.53
C SER A 15 7.91 -2.35 -11.78
N PHE A 16 7.39 -1.71 -12.83
CA PHE A 16 8.03 -1.58 -14.15
C PHE A 16 8.58 -2.91 -14.69
N GLY A 17 7.81 -3.99 -14.54
CA GLY A 17 8.19 -5.33 -14.99
C GLY A 17 9.26 -6.03 -14.14
N LYS A 18 9.66 -5.44 -13.01
CA LYS A 18 10.63 -6.03 -12.06
C LYS A 18 9.93 -6.46 -10.78
N LYS A 19 10.19 -7.70 -10.34
CA LYS A 19 9.72 -8.21 -9.04
C LYS A 19 10.36 -7.41 -7.91
N LEU A 20 9.54 -6.82 -7.06
CA LEU A 20 9.96 -6.12 -5.85
C LEU A 20 10.01 -7.07 -4.65
N ALA A 21 8.91 -7.80 -4.42
CA ALA A 21 8.76 -8.67 -3.26
C ALA A 21 7.75 -9.80 -3.53
N TYR A 22 7.88 -10.89 -2.79
CA TYR A 22 6.93 -11.99 -2.77
C TYR A 22 6.83 -12.54 -1.34
N GLY A 23 5.60 -12.71 -0.83
CA GLY A 23 5.36 -13.17 0.53
C GLY A 23 3.88 -13.09 0.90
N THR A 24 3.58 -13.29 2.18
CA THR A 24 2.26 -13.11 2.77
C THR A 24 1.79 -11.65 2.68
N PRO A 25 0.48 -11.38 2.82
CA PRO A 25 -0.03 -10.00 2.83
C PRO A 25 0.66 -9.10 3.85
N GLN A 26 0.92 -9.62 5.06
CA GLN A 26 1.63 -8.90 6.12
C GLN A 26 3.07 -8.57 5.75
N GLU A 27 3.79 -9.50 5.12
CA GLU A 27 5.16 -9.25 4.67
C GLU A 27 5.20 -8.20 3.54
N ILE A 28 4.24 -8.25 2.61
CA ILE A 28 4.16 -7.30 1.50
C ILE A 28 3.76 -5.91 1.98
N GLN A 29 2.80 -5.81 2.91
CA GLN A 29 2.37 -4.53 3.46
C GLN A 29 3.48 -3.83 4.26
N ASN A 30 4.31 -4.61 4.97
CA ASN A 30 5.43 -4.08 5.75
C ASN A 30 6.73 -3.93 4.93
N ASN A 31 6.73 -4.27 3.64
CA ASN A 31 7.91 -4.16 2.81
C ASN A 31 8.13 -2.68 2.40
N PRO A 32 9.24 -2.03 2.80
CA PRO A 32 9.45 -0.61 2.56
C PRO A 32 9.52 -0.26 1.07
N ILE A 33 10.07 -1.16 0.24
CA ILE A 33 10.17 -0.95 -1.21
C ILE A 33 8.78 -1.02 -1.86
N VAL A 34 7.91 -1.89 -1.36
CA VAL A 34 6.51 -1.97 -1.84
C VAL A 34 5.72 -0.74 -1.39
N GLN A 35 5.92 -0.29 -0.16
CA GLN A 35 5.26 0.92 0.35
C GLN A 35 5.59 2.14 -0.49
N GLU A 36 6.88 2.38 -0.75
CA GLU A 36 7.36 3.46 -1.61
C GLU A 36 6.76 3.39 -3.03
N ALA A 37 6.68 2.18 -3.60
CA ALA A 37 6.22 2.00 -4.98
C ALA A 37 4.69 1.99 -5.16
N TYR A 38 3.90 1.63 -4.14
CA TYR A 38 2.45 1.35 -4.28
C TYR A 38 1.54 1.97 -3.23
N LEU A 39 1.97 2.00 -1.96
CA LEU A 39 1.07 2.32 -0.85
C LEU A 39 1.23 3.78 -0.40
N GLY A 40 2.36 4.41 -0.73
CA GLY A 40 2.79 5.65 -0.06
C GLY A 40 3.16 5.39 1.39
N THR A 41 3.67 6.40 2.09
CA THR A 41 3.75 6.33 3.56
C THR A 41 2.32 6.28 4.10
N ALA A 42 2.07 5.42 5.09
CA ALA A 42 0.73 5.06 5.56
C ALA A 42 -0.16 6.22 6.05
N ASP A 43 0.33 7.46 6.05
CA ASP A 43 -0.35 8.67 6.51
C ASP A 43 -1.22 9.36 5.44
N ALA A 44 -1.24 8.85 4.20
CA ALA A 44 -1.94 9.51 3.09
C ALA A 44 -3.49 9.42 3.17
N HIS A 45 -4.05 8.60 4.07
CA HIS A 45 -5.51 8.48 4.25
C HIS A 45 -6.06 9.40 5.36
N GLU A 46 -5.24 9.83 6.34
CA GLU A 46 -5.67 10.77 7.39
C GLU A 46 -5.47 12.24 6.98
N LEU A 47 -4.51 12.53 6.09
CA LEU A 47 -4.24 13.90 5.66
C LEU A 47 -5.23 14.42 4.60
N LYS A 48 -5.95 13.55 3.87
CA LYS A 48 -6.93 14.01 2.85
C LYS A 48 -8.26 14.48 3.44
N GLU A 49 -8.70 13.90 4.55
CA GLU A 49 -9.91 14.35 5.25
C GLU A 49 -9.68 15.70 5.95
N ALA A 50 -8.46 15.98 6.40
CA ALA A 50 -8.09 17.24 7.04
C ALA A 50 -8.01 18.43 6.05
N ILE A 51 -7.67 18.19 4.77
CA ILE A 51 -7.45 19.28 3.79
C ILE A 51 -8.76 19.67 3.07
N VAL A 52 -9.79 18.82 3.06
CA VAL A 52 -11.07 19.08 2.38
C VAL A 52 -12.07 19.88 3.25
N GLY A 53 -11.73 20.17 4.51
CA GLY A 53 -12.61 20.84 5.48
C GLY A 53 -12.58 22.38 5.52
N GLU A 54 -11.72 23.06 4.76
CA GLU A 54 -11.60 24.53 4.78
C GLU A 54 -11.60 25.15 3.38
N VAL A 55 -12.73 25.11 2.67
CA VAL A 55 -13.07 26.18 1.70
C VAL A 55 -14.59 26.37 1.73
N GLU A 56 -15.03 27.49 2.32
CA GLU A 56 -16.39 28.04 2.21
C GLU A 56 -16.79 28.35 0.76
#